data_AF-A0A0J1IKJ1-F1
#
_entry.id   AF-A0A0J1IKJ1-F1
#
_cell.length_a   1.000
_cell.length_b   1.000
_cell.length_c   1.000
_cell.angle_alpha   90.00
_cell.angle_beta   90.00
_cell.angle_gamma   90.00
#
_symmetry.space_group_name_H-M   'P 1'
#
loop_
_entity.id
_entity.type
_entity.pdbx_description
1 polymer ?
#
loop_
_entity_poly.entity_id
_entity_poly.type
_entity_poly.pdbx_seq_one_letter_code
_entity_poly.pdbx_strand_id
1 'polypeptide(L)'
;MKQQREFGQGILYTFCNYVYWILLTNIYFVVTNLIFIFFFMTLTPSFSNILIYALALIPSGPAISGLLYSMEKLVRTKELSPTTDFFYGYRSNLKGTFFLWIIILAVFFVLFIDLQYLQITITPVNQIIFIVVLALTLIWTMLSINMLIINAKYTFRIRDLIKLSAYYLFIKWKETIGNILILFLTAVATVITTDFLIVFIASLLAWIMTFNSRELLKHIDRNFLKRSPSNNISKKYDAPPIRGS
;
A
#
# COMPACT_ATOMS: atom_id res chain seq x y z
N MET A 1 26.22 -13.69 36.53
CA MET A 1 26.24 -14.48 35.28
C MET A 1 25.92 -13.55 34.12
N LYS A 2 26.92 -13.18 33.30
CA LYS A 2 26.71 -12.40 32.08
C LYS A 2 26.09 -13.32 31.04
N GLN A 3 24.83 -13.08 30.71
CA GLN A 3 24.12 -13.78 29.63
C GLN A 3 24.85 -13.49 28.32
N GLN A 4 25.57 -14.49 27.79
CA GLN A 4 26.16 -14.41 26.45
C GLN A 4 25.00 -14.26 25.47
N ARG A 5 24.89 -13.07 24.86
CA ARG A 5 23.98 -12.84 23.73
C ARG A 5 24.45 -13.77 22.61
N GLU A 6 23.62 -14.72 22.21
CA GLU A 6 23.91 -15.59 21.06
C GLU A 6 24.30 -14.71 19.86
N PHE A 7 25.38 -15.10 19.17
CA PHE A 7 25.86 -14.47 17.93
C PHE A 7 24.79 -14.58 16.84
N GLY A 8 23.80 -13.69 16.88
CA GLY A 8 22.60 -13.77 16.06
C GLY A 8 21.40 -12.98 16.60
N GLN A 9 21.46 -12.46 17.82
CA GLN A 9 20.38 -11.66 18.43
C GLN A 9 20.78 -10.20 18.73
N GLY A 10 21.91 -9.75 18.17
CA GLY A 10 22.40 -8.39 18.36
C GLY A 10 21.54 -7.35 17.63
N ILE A 11 21.50 -6.12 18.15
CA ILE A 11 20.75 -5.01 17.53
C ILE A 11 21.18 -4.75 16.08
N LEU A 12 22.46 -5.01 15.77
CA LEU A 12 23.02 -4.90 14.43
C LEU A 12 22.42 -5.95 13.48
N TYR A 13 22.27 -7.19 13.93
CA TYR A 13 21.68 -8.27 13.13
C TYR A 13 20.22 -7.96 12.79
N THR A 14 19.45 -7.50 13.77
CA THR A 14 18.06 -7.08 13.55
C THR A 14 18.00 -5.93 12.55
N PHE A 15 18.84 -4.91 12.70
CA PHE A 15 18.90 -3.78 11.76
C PHE A 15 19.26 -4.24 10.33
N CYS A 16 20.30 -5.06 10.18
CA CYS A 16 20.71 -5.63 8.90
C CYS A 16 19.58 -6.45 8.26
N ASN A 17 18.81 -7.21 9.03
CA ASN A 17 17.66 -7.95 8.52
C ASN A 17 16.56 -7.02 7.99
N TYR A 18 16.24 -5.94 8.70
CA TYR A 18 15.28 -4.96 8.20
C TYR A 18 15.73 -4.31 6.90
N VAL A 19 17.01 -3.91 6.82
CA VAL A 19 17.60 -3.35 5.59
C VAL A 19 17.53 -4.36 4.46
N TYR A 20 17.91 -5.62 4.71
CA TYR A 20 17.84 -6.71 3.74
C TYR A 20 16.40 -6.93 3.23
N TRP A 21 15.42 -6.99 4.12
CA TRP A 21 14.02 -7.19 3.78
C TRP A 21 13.44 -6.05 2.94
N ILE A 22 13.72 -4.79 3.32
CA ILE A 22 13.26 -3.61 2.58
C ILE A 22 13.93 -3.55 1.21
N LEU A 23 15.23 -3.80 1.14
CA LEU A 23 15.99 -3.74 -0.11
C LEU A 23 15.56 -4.86 -1.07
N LEU A 24 15.43 -6.09 -0.60
CA LEU A 24 15.07 -7.23 -1.45
C LEU A 24 13.64 -7.11 -2.00
N THR A 25 12.69 -6.68 -1.17
CA THR A 25 11.33 -6.38 -1.65
C THR A 25 11.31 -5.21 -2.63
N ASN A 26 12.23 -4.24 -2.51
CA ASN A 26 12.34 -3.12 -3.45
C ASN A 26 12.84 -3.62 -4.81
N ILE A 27 13.84 -4.51 -4.81
CA ILE A 27 14.32 -5.17 -6.05
C ILE A 27 13.15 -5.88 -6.75
N TYR A 28 12.31 -6.63 -6.02
CA TYR A 28 11.15 -7.27 -6.63
C TYR A 28 10.13 -6.26 -7.17
N PHE A 29 9.91 -5.15 -6.47
CA PHE A 29 9.07 -4.07 -6.95
C PHE A 29 9.62 -3.45 -8.25
N VAL A 30 10.91 -3.16 -8.32
CA VAL A 30 11.58 -2.65 -9.53
C VAL A 30 11.45 -3.65 -10.68
N VAL A 31 11.78 -4.93 -10.44
CA VAL A 31 11.73 -6.00 -11.45
C VAL A 31 10.31 -6.19 -12.00
N THR A 32 9.29 -6.17 -11.14
CA THR A 32 7.89 -6.31 -11.57
C THR A 32 7.34 -5.07 -12.28
N ASN A 33 8.05 -3.94 -12.23
CA ASN A 33 7.70 -2.69 -12.90
C ASN A 33 8.66 -2.31 -14.04
N LEU A 34 9.46 -3.25 -14.55
CA LEU A 34 10.41 -2.98 -15.64
C LEU A 34 9.75 -2.40 -16.89
N ILE A 35 8.50 -2.77 -17.19
CA ILE A 35 7.73 -2.23 -18.32
C ILE A 35 7.53 -0.72 -18.16
N PHE A 36 7.09 -0.28 -16.97
CA PHE A 36 6.95 1.14 -16.65
C PHE A 36 8.29 1.87 -16.74
N ILE A 37 9.32 1.31 -16.12
CA ILE A 37 10.67 1.92 -16.10
C ILE A 37 11.21 2.07 -17.52
N PHE A 38 11.03 1.06 -18.37
CA PHE A 38 11.46 1.11 -19.77
C PHE A 38 10.82 2.27 -20.54
N PHE A 39 9.49 2.41 -20.48
CA PHE A 39 8.80 3.51 -21.15
C PHE A 39 9.13 4.87 -20.52
N PHE A 40 9.28 4.93 -19.20
CA PHE A 40 9.67 6.15 -18.50
C PHE A 40 11.08 6.64 -18.86
N MET A 41 12.03 5.72 -19.11
CA MET A 41 13.39 6.06 -19.55
C MET A 41 13.48 6.42 -21.04
N THR A 42 12.64 5.83 -21.89
CA THR A 42 12.76 5.94 -23.35
C THR A 42 11.87 7.03 -23.96
N LEU A 43 10.73 7.33 -23.33
CA LEU A 43 9.79 8.34 -23.82
C LEU A 43 10.02 9.69 -23.13
N THR A 44 9.82 10.76 -23.89
CA THR A 44 9.83 12.11 -23.33
C THR A 44 8.57 12.34 -22.49
N PRO A 45 8.69 12.90 -21.26
CA PRO A 45 7.55 13.29 -20.43
C PRO A 45 6.72 14.37 -21.13
N SER A 46 5.70 13.94 -21.87
CA SER A 46 4.81 14.82 -22.62
C SER A 46 3.38 14.29 -22.56
N PHE A 47 2.41 15.19 -22.73
CA PHE A 47 1.00 14.83 -22.72
C PHE A 47 0.66 13.79 -23.79
N SER A 48 1.33 13.81 -24.95
CA SER A 48 1.13 12.83 -26.02
C SER A 48 1.45 11.39 -25.61
N ASN A 49 2.35 11.20 -24.63
CA ASN A 49 2.78 9.88 -24.16
C ASN A 49 2.01 9.40 -22.92
N ILE A 50 1.07 10.19 -22.39
CA ILE A 50 0.39 9.89 -21.13
C ILE A 50 -0.33 8.54 -21.13
N LEU A 51 -0.98 8.20 -22.25
CA LEU A 51 -1.68 6.93 -22.39
C LEU A 51 -0.72 5.75 -22.27
N ILE A 52 0.48 5.87 -22.85
CA ILE A 52 1.50 4.83 -22.78
C ILE A 52 1.99 4.67 -21.33
N TYR A 53 2.23 5.77 -20.60
CA TYR A 53 2.59 5.71 -19.19
C TYR A 53 1.49 5.08 -18.34
N ALA A 54 0.21 5.42 -18.57
CA ALA A 54 -0.93 4.84 -17.86
C ALA A 54 -1.04 3.33 -18.11
N LEU A 55 -0.86 2.87 -19.36
CA LEU A 55 -0.83 1.45 -19.70
C LEU A 55 0.37 0.73 -19.08
N ALA A 56 1.54 1.38 -19.08
CA ALA A 56 2.76 0.81 -18.52
C ALA A 56 2.72 0.68 -16.98
N LEU A 57 1.86 1.45 -16.30
CA LEU A 57 1.59 1.36 -14.86
C LEU A 57 0.60 0.23 -14.50
N ILE A 58 -0.10 -0.39 -15.44
CA ILE A 58 -1.07 -1.46 -15.16
C ILE A 58 -0.45 -2.63 -14.35
N PRO A 59 0.77 -3.12 -14.66
CA PRO A 59 1.44 -4.16 -13.87
C PRO A 59 1.79 -3.74 -12.43
N SER A 60 1.79 -2.44 -12.12
CA SER A 60 2.13 -1.92 -10.79
C SER A 60 1.12 -2.31 -9.72
N GLY A 61 -0.14 -2.58 -10.07
CA GLY A 61 -1.17 -2.94 -9.09
C GLY A 61 -0.81 -4.16 -8.24
N PRO A 62 -0.58 -5.34 -8.85
CA PRO A 62 -0.06 -6.52 -8.16
C PRO A 62 1.27 -6.29 -7.43
N ALA A 63 2.18 -5.50 -7.99
CA ALA A 63 3.45 -5.16 -7.35
C ALA A 63 3.25 -4.36 -6.06
N ILE A 64 2.37 -3.36 -6.08
CA ILE A 64 1.98 -2.57 -4.90
C ILE A 64 1.30 -3.47 -3.87
N SER A 65 0.44 -4.40 -4.28
CA SER A 65 -0.20 -5.37 -3.37
C SER A 65 0.81 -6.27 -2.67
N GLY A 66 1.75 -6.85 -3.42
CA GLY A 66 2.83 -7.67 -2.84
C GLY A 66 3.70 -6.88 -1.87
N LEU A 67 3.97 -5.62 -2.20
CA LEU A 67 4.76 -4.73 -1.37
C LEU A 67 4.05 -4.35 -0.07
N LEU A 68 2.80 -3.87 -0.16
CA LEU A 68 2.01 -3.48 1.00
C LEU A 68 1.71 -4.68 1.91
N TYR A 69 1.45 -5.86 1.34
CA TYR A 69 1.27 -7.09 2.12
C TYR A 69 2.54 -7.43 2.92
N SER A 70 3.71 -7.38 2.26
CA SER A 70 5.00 -7.66 2.91
C SER A 70 5.27 -6.68 4.04
N MET A 71 5.03 -5.39 3.80
CA MET A 71 5.26 -4.35 4.79
C MET A 71 4.26 -4.39 5.95
N GLU A 72 3.00 -4.76 5.71
CA GLU A 72 2.01 -5.01 6.77
C GLU A 72 2.44 -6.16 7.66
N LYS A 73 2.86 -7.28 7.06
CA LYS A 73 3.37 -8.43 7.81
C LYS A 73 4.58 -8.02 8.64
N LEU A 74 5.56 -7.32 8.05
CA LEU A 74 6.73 -6.84 8.76
C LEU A 74 6.38 -5.91 9.94
N VAL A 75 5.42 -4.99 9.76
CA VAL A 75 4.95 -4.11 10.84
C VAL A 75 4.30 -4.91 11.98
N ARG A 76 3.52 -5.94 11.64
CA ARG A 76 2.73 -6.76 12.57
C ARG A 76 3.55 -7.81 13.31
N THR A 77 4.36 -8.58 12.60
CA THR A 77 5.08 -9.76 13.14
C THR A 77 6.55 -9.50 13.39
N LYS A 78 7.12 -8.38 12.90
CA LYS A 78 8.55 -8.05 12.98
C LYS A 78 9.47 -9.04 12.27
N GLU A 79 8.89 -9.88 11.42
CA GLU A 79 9.55 -10.92 10.65
C GLU A 79 9.02 -10.93 9.21
N LEU A 80 9.91 -11.18 8.26
CA LEU A 80 9.56 -11.26 6.85
C LEU A 80 10.40 -12.35 6.15
N SER A 81 9.74 -13.09 5.27
CA SER A 81 10.37 -13.93 4.25
C SER A 81 10.19 -13.21 2.90
N PRO A 82 11.12 -12.33 2.49
CA PRO A 82 10.87 -11.32 1.45
C PRO A 82 10.29 -11.89 0.15
N THR A 83 10.87 -12.97 -0.35
CA THR A 83 10.45 -13.61 -1.60
C THR A 83 9.05 -14.20 -1.47
N THR A 84 8.86 -15.07 -0.49
CA THR A 84 7.59 -15.80 -0.31
C THR A 84 6.45 -14.83 0.00
N ASP A 85 6.68 -13.86 0.89
CA ASP A 85 5.65 -12.92 1.32
C ASP A 85 5.30 -11.92 0.21
N PHE A 86 6.30 -11.40 -0.52
CA PHE A 86 6.04 -10.50 -1.64
C PHE A 86 5.22 -11.19 -2.73
N PHE A 87 5.63 -12.38 -3.17
CA PHE A 87 4.91 -13.09 -4.21
C PHE A 87 3.58 -13.68 -3.74
N TYR A 88 3.43 -13.99 -2.45
CA TYR A 88 2.14 -14.32 -1.86
C TYR A 88 1.18 -13.12 -1.96
N GLY A 89 1.58 -11.94 -1.48
CA GLY A 89 0.76 -10.73 -1.55
C GLY A 89 0.52 -10.24 -2.99
N TYR A 90 1.45 -10.51 -3.89
CA TYR A 90 1.30 -10.25 -5.33
C TYR A 90 0.19 -11.12 -5.91
N ARG A 91 0.15 -12.42 -5.55
CA ARG A 91 -0.70 -13.43 -6.20
C ARG A 91 -2.04 -13.69 -5.50
N SER A 92 -2.16 -13.38 -4.21
CA SER A 92 -3.29 -13.77 -3.35
C SER A 92 -4.64 -13.26 -3.83
N ASN A 93 -4.69 -12.06 -4.43
CA ASN A 93 -5.91 -11.45 -4.96
C ASN A 93 -5.67 -10.77 -6.31
N LEU A 94 -4.99 -11.43 -7.26
CA LEU A 94 -4.60 -10.81 -8.54
C LEU A 94 -5.77 -10.15 -9.26
N LYS A 95 -6.89 -10.87 -9.45
CA LYS A 95 -8.04 -10.36 -10.19
C LYS A 95 -8.66 -9.14 -9.51
N GLY A 96 -8.85 -9.20 -8.19
CA GLY A 96 -9.42 -8.11 -7.41
C GLY A 96 -8.51 -6.89 -7.37
N THR A 97 -7.22 -7.09 -7.11
CA THR A 97 -6.19 -6.05 -7.10
C THR A 97 -6.05 -5.39 -8.47
N PHE A 98 -6.02 -6.17 -9.55
CA PHE A 98 -5.89 -5.65 -10.91
C PHE A 98 -7.10 -4.80 -11.30
N PHE A 99 -8.31 -5.27 -10.98
CA PHE A 99 -9.54 -4.52 -11.24
C PHE A 99 -9.60 -3.22 -10.42
N LEU A 100 -9.26 -3.28 -9.12
CA LEU A 100 -9.14 -2.09 -8.26
C LEU A 100 -8.12 -1.09 -8.83
N TRP A 101 -6.95 -1.58 -9.24
CA TRP A 101 -5.88 -0.74 -9.75
C TRP A 101 -6.24 -0.07 -11.08
N ILE A 102 -6.92 -0.78 -11.98
CA ILE A 102 -7.44 -0.19 -13.22
C ILE A 102 -8.42 0.93 -12.92
N ILE A 103 -9.33 0.76 -11.95
CA ILE A 103 -10.26 1.83 -11.55
C ILE A 103 -9.49 3.04 -11.02
N ILE A 104 -8.50 2.82 -10.15
CA ILE A 104 -7.64 3.88 -9.61
C ILE A 104 -6.93 4.63 -10.75
N LEU A 105 -6.28 3.91 -11.66
CA LEU A 105 -5.57 4.48 -12.80
C LEU A 105 -6.51 5.22 -13.77
N ALA A 106 -7.69 4.67 -14.07
CA ALA A 106 -8.63 5.27 -14.99
C ALA A 106 -9.14 6.63 -14.47
N VAL A 107 -9.45 6.72 -13.17
CA VAL A 107 -9.88 7.99 -12.56
C VAL A 107 -8.72 8.99 -12.52
N PHE A 108 -7.50 8.56 -12.17
CA PHE A 108 -6.33 9.43 -12.26
C PHE A 108 -6.05 9.93 -13.68
N PHE A 109 -6.24 9.08 -14.68
CA PHE A 109 -6.06 9.42 -16.08
C PHE A 109 -7.02 10.52 -16.52
N VAL A 110 -8.32 10.39 -16.20
CA VAL A 110 -9.34 11.42 -16.49
C VAL A 110 -9.01 12.73 -15.77
N LEU A 111 -8.76 12.68 -14.46
CA LEU A 111 -8.44 13.87 -13.67
C LEU A 111 -7.18 14.59 -14.17
N PHE A 112 -6.16 13.84 -14.60
CA PHE A 112 -4.96 14.43 -15.16
C PHE A 112 -5.23 15.11 -16.51
N ILE A 113 -6.03 14.49 -17.39
CA ILE A 113 -6.45 15.12 -18.65
C ILE A 113 -7.20 16.42 -18.38
N ASP A 114 -8.13 16.41 -17.43
CA ASP A 114 -8.90 17.59 -17.05
C ASP A 114 -7.99 18.71 -16.54
N LEU A 115 -7.04 18.39 -15.65
CA LEU A 115 -6.05 19.36 -15.14
C LEU A 115 -5.20 19.96 -16.28
N GLN A 116 -4.71 19.13 -17.20
CA GLN A 116 -3.91 19.60 -18.33
C GLN A 116 -4.71 20.53 -19.24
N TYR A 117 -5.95 20.15 -19.56
CA TYR A 117 -6.83 20.95 -20.41
C TYR A 117 -7.13 22.32 -19.79
N LEU A 118 -7.44 22.35 -18.49
CA LEU A 118 -7.75 23.56 -17.74
C LEU A 118 -6.53 24.48 -17.58
N GLN A 119 -5.33 23.90 -17.50
CA GLN A 119 -4.08 24.67 -17.43
C GLN A 119 -3.77 25.40 -18.75
N ILE A 120 -4.07 24.79 -19.89
CA ILE A 120 -3.83 25.39 -21.22
C ILE A 120 -4.89 26.45 -21.55
N THR A 121 -6.15 26.23 -21.16
CA THR A 121 -7.27 27.12 -21.48
C THR A 121 -7.53 28.11 -20.34
N ILE A 122 -6.69 29.14 -20.20
CA ILE A 122 -6.73 30.04 -19.05
C ILE A 122 -7.90 31.03 -19.16
N THR A 123 -8.96 30.79 -18.37
CA THR A 123 -10.06 31.73 -18.13
C THR A 123 -10.36 31.79 -16.63
N PRO A 124 -10.98 32.87 -16.11
CA PRO A 124 -11.31 32.94 -14.68
C PRO A 124 -12.17 31.77 -14.18
N VAL A 125 -13.11 31.32 -15.03
CA VAL A 125 -13.96 30.15 -14.73
C VAL A 125 -13.11 28.87 -14.71
N ASN A 126 -12.24 28.67 -15.69
CA ASN A 126 -11.39 27.47 -15.76
C ASN A 126 -10.38 27.40 -14.61
N GLN A 127 -9.92 28.53 -14.08
CA GLN A 127 -9.07 28.55 -12.87
C GLN A 127 -9.82 28.05 -11.64
N ILE A 128 -11.09 28.42 -11.48
CA ILE A 128 -11.93 27.89 -10.38
C ILE A 128 -12.13 26.39 -10.55
N ILE A 129 -12.46 25.95 -11.78
CA ILE A 129 -12.64 24.51 -12.08
C ILE A 129 -11.33 23.74 -11.84
N PHE A 130 -10.17 24.31 -12.21
CA PHE A 130 -8.86 23.70 -11.97
C PHE A 130 -8.64 23.42 -10.49
N ILE A 131 -8.95 24.38 -9.60
CA ILE A 131 -8.83 24.20 -8.15
C ILE A 131 -9.77 23.07 -7.67
N VAL A 132 -10.99 22.99 -8.20
CA VAL A 132 -11.95 21.93 -7.86
C VAL A 132 -11.43 20.55 -8.31
N VAL A 133 -10.95 20.42 -9.54
CA VAL A 133 -10.39 19.16 -10.07
C VAL A 133 -9.12 18.76 -9.30
N LEU A 134 -8.30 19.73 -8.91
CA LEU A 134 -7.12 19.49 -8.07
C LEU A 134 -7.52 18.95 -6.70
N ALA A 135 -8.56 19.52 -6.07
CA ALA A 135 -9.10 19.02 -4.81
C ALA A 135 -9.68 17.61 -4.95
N LEU A 136 -10.40 17.32 -6.04
CA LEU A 136 -10.89 15.97 -6.34
C LEU A 136 -9.74 14.97 -6.53
N THR A 137 -8.66 15.37 -7.18
CA THR A 137 -7.44 14.56 -7.34
C THR A 137 -6.80 14.23 -6.00
N LEU A 138 -6.74 15.20 -5.09
CA LEU A 138 -6.23 14.99 -3.73
C LEU A 138 -7.12 14.02 -2.93
N ILE A 139 -8.45 14.19 -2.98
CA ILE A 139 -9.40 13.29 -2.33
C ILE A 139 -9.29 11.88 -2.91
N TRP A 140 -9.20 11.75 -4.23
CA TRP A 140 -9.02 10.47 -4.90
C TRP A 140 -7.72 9.78 -4.50
N THR A 141 -6.63 10.55 -4.33
CA THR A 141 -5.34 10.06 -3.84
C THR A 141 -5.48 9.51 -2.42
N MET A 142 -6.10 10.27 -1.50
CA MET A 142 -6.36 9.81 -0.13
C MET A 142 -7.17 8.51 -0.11
N LEU A 143 -8.22 8.45 -0.93
CA LEU A 143 -9.09 7.29 -1.04
C LEU A 143 -8.34 6.07 -1.59
N SER A 144 -7.54 6.25 -2.65
CA SER A 144 -6.77 5.20 -3.30
C SER A 144 -5.73 4.58 -2.37
N ILE A 145 -5.05 5.39 -1.56
CA ILE A 145 -4.10 4.89 -0.55
C ILE A 145 -4.80 3.98 0.44
N ASN A 146 -5.93 4.43 1.01
CA ASN A 146 -6.70 3.64 1.96
C ASN A 146 -7.20 2.33 1.32
N MET A 147 -7.69 2.40 0.07
CA MET A 147 -8.10 1.20 -0.68
C MET A 147 -6.97 0.19 -0.84
N LEU A 148 -5.78 0.64 -1.25
CA LEU A 148 -4.63 -0.24 -1.50
C LEU A 148 -4.13 -0.89 -0.21
N ILE A 149 -4.02 -0.12 0.88
CA ILE A 149 -3.58 -0.64 2.19
C ILE A 149 -4.58 -1.67 2.74
N ILE A 150 -5.88 -1.40 2.63
CA ILE A 150 -6.92 -2.34 3.07
C ILE A 150 -6.93 -3.58 2.18
N ASN A 151 -6.89 -3.42 0.85
CA ASN A 151 -6.92 -4.52 -0.11
C ASN A 151 -5.68 -5.43 -0.02
N ALA A 152 -4.54 -4.90 0.41
CA ALA A 152 -3.33 -5.69 0.62
C ALA A 152 -3.51 -6.76 1.72
N LYS A 153 -4.34 -6.50 2.73
CA LYS A 153 -4.58 -7.41 3.86
C LYS A 153 -5.91 -8.17 3.76
N TYR A 154 -6.94 -7.54 3.21
CA TYR A 154 -8.31 -8.06 3.23
C TYR A 154 -8.89 -8.19 1.82
N THR A 155 -9.67 -9.24 1.60
CA THR A 155 -10.41 -9.48 0.37
C THR A 155 -11.87 -9.04 0.52
N PHE A 156 -12.12 -7.74 0.34
CA PHE A 156 -13.47 -7.18 0.30
C PHE A 156 -14.00 -7.04 -1.13
N ARG A 157 -15.33 -6.94 -1.28
CA ARG A 157 -15.94 -6.52 -2.55
C ARG A 157 -15.59 -5.05 -2.80
N ILE A 158 -15.38 -4.68 -4.07
CA ILE A 158 -14.96 -3.31 -4.45
C ILE A 158 -15.88 -2.22 -3.89
N ARG A 159 -17.21 -2.45 -3.91
CA ARG A 159 -18.20 -1.52 -3.37
C ARG A 159 -18.04 -1.30 -1.87
N ASP A 160 -17.74 -2.36 -1.14
CA ASP A 160 -17.54 -2.31 0.31
C ASP A 160 -16.18 -1.69 0.63
N LEU A 161 -15.16 -1.95 -0.19
CA LEU A 161 -13.85 -1.33 -0.09
C LEU A 161 -13.90 0.18 -0.31
N ILE A 162 -14.63 0.66 -1.33
CA ILE A 162 -14.82 2.09 -1.57
C ILE A 162 -15.49 2.76 -0.37
N LYS A 163 -16.61 2.19 0.11
CA LYS A 163 -17.33 2.71 1.28
C LYS A 163 -16.46 2.74 2.52
N LEU A 164 -15.71 1.67 2.77
CA LEU A 164 -14.83 1.56 3.93
C LEU A 164 -13.68 2.56 3.85
N SER A 165 -13.07 2.72 2.67
CA SER A 165 -11.97 3.67 2.45
C SER A 165 -12.45 5.13 2.60
N ALA A 166 -13.66 5.44 2.11
CA ALA A 166 -14.29 6.74 2.29
C ALA A 166 -14.66 7.01 3.76
N TYR A 167 -15.16 6.00 4.48
CA TYR A 167 -15.39 6.08 5.92
C TYR A 167 -14.09 6.44 6.66
N TYR A 168 -12.98 5.76 6.35
CA TYR A 168 -11.70 6.03 7.01
C TYR A 168 -11.06 7.37 6.68
N LEU A 169 -11.44 8.02 5.57
CA LEU A 169 -11.04 9.39 5.25
C LEU A 169 -11.46 10.36 6.37
N PHE A 170 -12.63 10.16 6.97
CA PHE A 170 -13.17 11.03 8.02
C PHE A 170 -12.88 10.52 9.44
N ILE A 171 -13.00 9.21 9.69
CA ILE A 171 -12.84 8.65 11.04
C ILE A 171 -11.36 8.54 11.44
N LYS A 172 -10.49 8.22 10.47
CA LYS A 172 -9.03 8.08 10.65
C LYS A 172 -8.30 9.10 9.77
N TRP A 173 -8.76 10.35 9.88
CA TRP A 173 -8.23 11.47 9.10
C TRP A 173 -6.74 11.73 9.39
N LYS A 174 -6.29 11.52 10.64
CA LYS A 174 -4.87 11.70 11.02
C LYS A 174 -3.96 10.75 10.25
N GLU A 175 -4.34 9.49 10.16
CA GLU A 175 -3.61 8.47 9.40
C GLU A 175 -3.64 8.80 7.91
N THR A 176 -4.78 9.21 7.38
CA THR A 176 -4.93 9.59 5.97
C THR A 176 -4.07 10.80 5.60
N ILE A 177 -4.08 11.86 6.43
CA ILE A 177 -3.21 13.03 6.25
C ILE A 177 -1.73 12.65 6.39
N GLY A 178 -1.39 11.78 7.34
CA GLY A 178 -0.03 11.27 7.49
C GLY A 178 0.48 10.65 6.20
N ASN A 179 -0.34 9.82 5.54
CA ASN A 179 0.01 9.20 4.26
C ASN A 179 0.16 10.23 3.13
N ILE A 180 -0.68 11.26 3.08
CA ILE A 180 -0.55 12.35 2.11
C ILE A 180 0.72 13.16 2.35
N LEU A 181 1.05 13.46 3.60
CA LEU A 181 2.28 14.17 3.94
C LEU A 181 3.53 13.35 3.56
N ILE A 182 3.50 12.04 3.81
CA ILE A 182 4.56 11.11 3.38
C ILE A 182 4.73 11.15 1.85
N LEU A 183 3.64 11.09 1.08
CA LEU A 183 3.71 11.20 -0.38
C LEU A 183 4.18 12.58 -0.85
N PHE A 184 3.71 13.65 -0.21
CA PHE A 184 4.13 15.02 -0.52
C PHE A 184 5.64 15.20 -0.32
N LEU A 185 6.17 14.78 0.83
CA LEU A 185 7.62 14.82 1.11
C LEU A 185 8.40 13.98 0.09
N THR A 186 7.87 12.82 -0.30
CA THR A 186 8.48 11.95 -1.32
C THR A 186 8.48 12.61 -2.69
N ALA A 187 7.39 13.29 -3.08
CA ALA A 187 7.29 14.02 -4.32
C ALA A 187 8.29 15.18 -4.37
N VAL A 188 8.39 15.97 -3.30
CA VAL A 188 9.40 17.03 -3.16
C VAL A 188 10.81 16.46 -3.27
N ALA A 189 11.10 15.34 -2.57
CA ALA A 189 12.39 14.68 -2.64
C ALA A 189 12.73 14.17 -4.06
N THR A 190 11.73 13.67 -4.80
CA THR A 190 11.89 13.19 -6.17
C THR A 190 12.27 14.35 -7.09
N VAL A 191 11.58 15.49 -6.99
CA VAL A 191 11.85 16.69 -7.82
C VAL A 191 13.26 17.25 -7.60
N ILE A 192 13.78 17.19 -6.37
CA ILE A 192 15.13 17.72 -6.06
C ILE A 192 16.28 16.74 -6.30
N THR A 193 15.99 15.44 -6.48
CA THR A 193 17.04 14.40 -6.62
C THR A 193 17.02 13.73 -7.99
N THR A 194 16.03 12.86 -8.23
CA THR A 194 15.88 12.08 -9.46
C THR A 194 14.43 11.62 -9.60
N ASP A 195 13.94 11.62 -10.83
CA ASP A 195 12.59 11.16 -11.18
C ASP A 195 12.32 9.70 -10.78
N PHE A 196 13.37 8.89 -10.62
CA PHE A 196 13.25 7.48 -10.25
C PHE A 196 13.22 7.22 -8.74
N LEU A 197 13.38 8.24 -7.89
CA LEU A 197 13.55 8.07 -6.45
C LEU A 197 12.42 7.21 -5.87
N ILE A 198 11.17 7.55 -6.22
CA ILE A 198 9.97 6.87 -5.71
C ILE A 198 9.97 5.36 -5.97
N VAL A 199 10.52 4.91 -7.10
CA VAL A 199 10.58 3.49 -7.46
C VAL A 199 11.64 2.79 -6.60
N PHE A 200 12.81 3.40 -6.42
CA PHE A 200 13.92 2.84 -5.65
C PHE A 200 13.73 2.90 -4.12
N ILE A 201 12.80 3.73 -3.63
CA ILE A 201 12.44 3.77 -2.20
C ILE A 201 11.04 3.24 -1.89
N ALA A 202 10.35 2.64 -2.89
CA ALA A 202 8.97 2.18 -2.78
C ALA A 202 8.71 1.30 -1.54
N SER A 203 9.57 0.33 -1.24
CA SER A 203 9.44 -0.50 -0.04
C SER A 203 9.53 0.27 1.27
N LEU A 204 10.46 1.22 1.36
CA LEU A 204 10.58 2.06 2.54
C LEU A 204 9.33 2.93 2.70
N LEU A 205 8.84 3.51 1.60
CA LEU A 205 7.62 4.28 1.54
C LEU A 205 6.40 3.45 2.01
N ALA A 206 6.23 2.25 1.44
CA ALA A 206 5.17 1.31 1.80
C ALA A 206 5.26 0.90 3.28
N TRP A 207 6.46 0.72 3.81
CA TRP A 207 6.67 0.43 5.23
C TRP A 207 6.23 1.57 6.13
N ILE A 208 6.63 2.81 5.83
CA ILE A 208 6.24 4.00 6.61
C ILE A 208 4.71 4.21 6.52
N MET A 209 4.12 4.12 5.34
CA MET A 209 2.67 4.28 5.13
C MET A 209 1.87 3.20 5.87
N THR A 210 2.32 1.95 5.84
CA THR A 210 1.66 0.86 6.56
C THR A 210 1.84 0.99 8.07
N PHE A 211 3.01 1.45 8.52
CA PHE A 211 3.25 1.76 9.92
C PHE A 211 2.34 2.87 10.44
N ASN A 212 2.15 3.94 9.65
CA ASN A 212 1.22 5.02 9.93
C ASN A 212 -0.23 4.53 9.96
N SER A 213 -0.59 3.60 9.06
CA SER A 213 -1.95 3.07 8.91
C SER A 213 -2.28 1.88 9.83
N ARG A 214 -1.38 1.51 10.76
CA ARG A 214 -1.55 0.34 11.64
C ARG A 214 -2.82 0.41 12.50
N GLU A 215 -3.19 1.60 12.98
CA GLU A 215 -4.36 1.79 13.83
C GLU A 215 -5.66 1.72 13.03
N LEU A 216 -5.64 2.15 11.77
CA LEU A 216 -6.72 1.93 10.80
C LEU A 216 -6.94 0.42 10.61
N LEU A 217 -5.88 -0.34 10.31
CA LEU A 217 -5.97 -1.79 10.11
C LEU A 217 -6.46 -2.53 11.38
N LYS A 218 -5.95 -2.16 12.56
CA LYS A 218 -6.44 -2.72 13.84
C LYS A 218 -7.91 -2.42 14.09
N HIS A 219 -8.39 -1.23 13.69
CA HIS A 219 -9.80 -0.87 13.81
C HIS A 219 -10.67 -1.73 12.89
N ILE A 220 -10.17 -2.10 11.70
CA ILE A 220 -10.86 -3.04 10.80
C ILE A 220 -10.98 -4.41 11.46
N ASP A 221 -9.86 -4.94 11.96
CA ASP A 221 -9.81 -6.24 12.64
C ASP A 221 -10.80 -6.34 13.81
N ARG A 222 -11.04 -5.25 14.55
CA ARG A 222 -11.92 -5.23 15.73
C ARG A 222 -13.40 -5.11 15.40
N ASN A 223 -13.76 -4.36 14.36
CA ASN A 223 -15.15 -3.95 14.13
C ASN A 223 -15.82 -4.63 12.93
N PHE A 224 -15.03 -5.08 11.94
CA PHE A 224 -15.58 -5.59 10.68
C PHE A 224 -15.24 -7.06 10.43
N LEU A 225 -14.31 -7.64 11.19
CA LEU A 225 -14.02 -9.06 11.14
C LEU A 225 -14.56 -9.76 12.38
N LYS A 226 -15.44 -10.74 12.19
CA LYS A 226 -15.86 -11.65 13.28
C LYS A 226 -14.61 -12.37 13.79
N ARG A 227 -14.32 -12.30 15.10
CA ARG A 227 -13.51 -13.34 15.73
C ARG A 227 -14.24 -14.65 15.55
N SER A 228 -13.71 -15.57 14.75
CA SER A 228 -14.14 -16.96 14.83
C SER A 228 -13.78 -17.45 16.24
N PRO A 229 -14.72 -18.01 17.03
CA PRO A 229 -14.39 -18.54 18.34
C PRO A 229 -13.59 -19.83 18.18
N SER A 230 -12.26 -19.74 18.03
CA SER A 230 -11.38 -20.91 18.03
C SER A 230 -10.87 -21.20 19.45
N ASN A 231 -11.64 -22.02 20.19
CA ASN A 231 -11.22 -23.07 21.12
C ASN A 231 -12.20 -23.24 22.29
N ASN A 232 -13.30 -23.93 22.00
CA ASN A 232 -14.08 -24.68 23.00
C ASN A 232 -13.82 -26.20 22.89
N ILE A 233 -12.60 -26.60 22.53
CA ILE A 233 -12.23 -28.02 22.40
C ILE A 233 -11.50 -28.56 23.65
N SER A 234 -11.21 -27.74 24.67
CA SER A 234 -10.55 -28.23 25.90
C SER A 234 -11.49 -28.51 27.08
N LYS A 235 -12.80 -28.71 26.88
CA LYS A 235 -13.74 -28.98 27.99
C LYS A 235 -14.78 -30.08 27.73
N LYS A 236 -14.38 -31.15 27.02
CA LYS A 236 -15.23 -32.34 26.87
C LYS A 236 -14.50 -33.69 27.04
N TYR A 237 -13.43 -33.70 27.83
CA TYR A 237 -12.77 -34.93 28.29
C TYR A 237 -12.46 -34.90 29.80
N ASP A 238 -13.32 -34.28 30.61
CA ASP A 238 -13.36 -34.58 32.04
C ASP A 238 -14.25 -35.81 32.21
N ALA A 239 -13.61 -36.98 32.18
CA ALA A 239 -14.24 -38.24 32.57
C ALA A 239 -14.77 -38.12 34.02
N PRO A 240 -15.94 -38.70 34.34
CA PRO A 240 -16.52 -38.61 35.68
C PRO A 240 -15.64 -39.28 36.74
N PRO A 241 -15.73 -38.84 38.01
CA PRO A 241 -14.90 -39.37 39.08
C PRO A 241 -15.28 -40.81 39.37
N ILE A 242 -14.35 -41.74 39.19
CA ILE A 242 -14.50 -43.09 39.73
C ILE A 242 -14.24 -43.00 41.24
N ARG A 243 -15.34 -42.97 42.00
CA ARG A 243 -15.39 -43.14 43.46
C ARG A 243 -14.93 -44.57 43.76
N GLY A 244 -14.03 -44.70 44.73
CA GLY A 244 -13.41 -45.98 45.09
C GLY A 244 -14.38 -47.01 45.68
N SER A 245 -13.93 -48.26 45.60
CA SER A 245 -14.07 -49.35 46.58
C SER A 245 -12.93 -50.32 46.35
#